data_AF-A0A3M2ZPH9-F1
#
_entry.id   AF-A0A3M2ZPH9-F1
#
_cell.length_a   1.000
_cell.length_b   1.000
_cell.length_c   1.000
_cell.angle_alpha   90.00
_cell.angle_beta   90.00
_cell.angle_gamma   90.00
#
_symmetry.space_group_name_H-M   'P 1'
#
loop_
_entity.id
_entity.type
_entity.pdbx_description
1 polymer ?
#
loop_
_entity_poly.entity_id
_entity_poly.type
_entity_poly.pdbx_seq_one_letter_code
_entity_poly.pdbx_strand_id
1 'polypeptide(L)' 'RFYRAEHLEAGCFIALNRQGQRQDFPLLSLSIGVVHLHEESCAYIDASQLA' A
#
# COMPACT_ATOMS: atom_id res chain seq x y z
N ARG A 1 -12.48 0.90 -6.14
CA ARG A 1 -11.95 0.22 -4.93
C ARG A 1 -11.38 -1.11 -5.37
N PHE A 2 -10.12 -1.41 -5.04
CA PHE A 2 -9.44 -2.63 -5.48
C PHE A 2 -9.86 -3.87 -4.66
N TYR A 3 -10.22 -3.67 -3.38
CA TYR A 3 -10.69 -4.72 -2.48
C TYR A 3 -12.19 -4.62 -2.20
N ARG A 4 -12.85 -5.78 -2.12
CA ARG A 4 -14.24 -5.93 -1.65
C ARG A 4 -14.25 -6.07 -0.13
N ALA A 5 -15.39 -5.81 0.51
CA ALA A 5 -15.54 -5.93 1.96
C ALA A 5 -15.11 -7.32 2.49
N GLU A 6 -15.54 -8.37 1.79
CA GLU A 6 -15.16 -9.77 2.05
C GLU A 6 -13.64 -10.01 2.05
N HIS A 7 -12.88 -9.30 1.19
CA HIS A 7 -11.42 -9.42 1.17
C HIS A 7 -10.79 -8.73 2.40
N LEU A 8 -11.36 -7.60 2.81
CA LEU A 8 -10.87 -6.82 3.96
C LEU A 8 -11.11 -7.57 5.28
N GLU A 9 -12.29 -8.19 5.43
CA GLU A 9 -12.62 -9.03 6.60
C GLU A 9 -11.73 -10.28 6.69
N ALA A 10 -11.41 -10.90 5.55
CA ALA A 10 -10.56 -12.08 5.49
C ALA A 10 -9.06 -11.79 5.63
N GLY A 11 -8.62 -10.54 5.45
CA GLY A 11 -7.20 -10.17 5.43
C GLY A 11 -6.43 -10.66 4.18
N CYS A 12 -7.13 -11.24 3.21
CA CYS A 12 -6.62 -11.70 1.92
C CYS A 12 -7.74 -11.67 0.87
N PHE A 13 -7.41 -11.66 -0.41
CA PHE A 13 -8.38 -12.02 -1.45
C PHE A 13 -8.11 -13.44 -1.92
N ILE A 14 -9.18 -14.17 -2.25
CA ILE A 14 -9.11 -15.59 -2.59
C ILE A 14 -9.43 -15.73 -4.08
N ALA A 15 -8.57 -16.41 -4.83
CA ALA A 15 -8.81 -16.69 -6.24
C ALA A 15 -8.34 -18.11 -6.61
N LEU A 16 -8.76 -18.59 -7.79
CA LEU A 16 -8.28 -19.85 -8.33
C LEU A 16 -6.95 -19.62 -9.07
N ASN A 17 -5.96 -20.45 -8.80
CA ASN A 17 -4.73 -20.50 -9.58
C ASN A 17 -4.99 -21.13 -10.96
N ARG A 18 -3.96 -21.19 -11.83
CA ARG A 18 -4.08 -21.76 -13.18
C ARG A 18 -4.48 -23.24 -13.23
N GLN A 19 -4.36 -23.95 -12.11
CA GLN A 19 -4.74 -25.36 -11.97
C GLN A 19 -6.15 -25.51 -11.36
N GLY A 20 -6.87 -24.40 -11.15
CA GLY A 20 -8.19 -24.39 -10.53
C GLY A 20 -8.16 -24.60 -9.03
N GLN A 21 -7.01 -24.47 -8.37
CA GLN A 21 -6.90 -24.62 -6.92
C GLN A 21 -7.09 -23.27 -6.23
N ARG A 22 -7.77 -23.28 -5.09
CA ARG A 22 -7.95 -22.10 -4.25
C ARG A 22 -6.58 -21.62 -3.74
N GLN A 23 -6.31 -20.34 -3.90
CA GLN A 23 -5.11 -19.69 -3.41
C GLN A 23 -5.48 -18.37 -2.72
N ASP A 24 -4.85 -18.14 -1.58
CA ASP A 24 -5.03 -16.94 -0.78
C ASP A 24 -3.90 -15.95 -1.13
N PHE A 25 -4.30 -14.71 -1.42
CA PHE A 25 -3.37 -13.63 -1.78
C PHE A 25 -3.44 -12.55 -0.70
N PRO A 26 -2.36 -12.32 0.07
CA PRO A 26 -2.37 -11.34 1.14
C PRO A 26 -2.66 -9.95 0.59
N LEU A 27 -3.39 -9.15 1.37
CA LEU A 27 -3.63 -7.76 1.00
C LEU A 27 -2.33 -6.97 1.13
N LEU A 28 -2.03 -6.15 0.12
CA LEU A 28 -0.92 -5.21 0.18
C LEU A 28 -1.42 -3.92 0.81
N SER A 29 -0.73 -3.47 1.85
CA SER A 29 -0.95 -2.17 2.46
C SER A 29 0.12 -1.20 1.98
N LEU A 30 -0.29 -0.10 1.36
CA LEU A 30 0.59 1.03 1.02
C LEU A 30 0.29 2.17 1.98
N SER A 31 1.28 2.56 2.78
CA SER A 31 1.21 3.74 3.63
C SER A 31 1.89 4.91 2.93
N ILE A 32 1.20 6.06 2.84
CA ILE A 32 1.72 7.26 2.21
C ILE A 32 1.84 8.34 3.29
N GLY A 33 3.07 8.76 3.58
CA GLY A 33 3.35 9.89 4.46
C GLY A 33 3.49 11.19 3.66
N VAL A 34 3.09 12.32 4.26
CA VAL A 34 3.30 13.66 3.70
C VAL A 34 4.10 14.46 4.70
N VAL A 35 5.21 15.04 4.25
CA VAL A 35 6.02 15.97 5.05
C VAL A 35 5.70 17.39 4.60
N HIS A 36 5.23 18.22 5.54
CA HIS A 36 5.10 19.65 5.32
C HIS A 36 6.43 20.33 5.63
N LEU A 37 7.01 20.99 4.62
CA LEU A 37 8.25 21.74 4.78
C LEU A 37 7.94 23.24 4.82
N HIS A 38 8.69 23.96 5.66
CA HIS A 38 8.73 25.41 5.58
C HIS A 38 9.53 25.82 4.33
N GLU A 39 9.10 26.87 3.62
CA GLU A 39 9.68 27.27 2.33
C GLU A 39 11.19 27.53 2.42
N GLU A 40 11.63 28.15 3.52
CA GLU A 40 13.04 28.44 3.79
C GLU A 40 13.90 27.17 3.92
N SER A 41 13.30 26.04 4.28
CA SER A 41 14.00 24.75 4.46
C SER A 41 14.19 24.00 3.15
N CYS A 42 13.40 24.29 2.11
CA CYS A 42 13.46 23.60 0.82
C CYS A 42 14.82 23.77 0.11
N ALA A 43 15.54 24.86 0.37
CA ALA A 43 16.86 25.10 -0.21
C ALA A 43 17.97 24.26 0.44
N TYR A 44 17.72 23.71 1.64
CA TYR A 44 18.74 23.05 2.47
C TYR A 44 18.43 21.57 2.73
N ILE A 45 17.27 21.08 2.31
CA ILE A 45 16.83 19.71 2.53
C ILE A 45 16.92 18.92 1.22
N ASP A 46 17.59 17.77 1.28
CA ASP A 46 17.54 16.75 0.23
C ASP A 46 16.25 15.93 0.40
N ALA A 47 15.40 15.93 -0.62
CA ALA A 47 14.15 15.19 -0.63
C ALA A 47 14.33 13.68 -0.46
N SER A 48 15.51 13.14 -0.78
CA SER A 48 15.84 11.72 -0.56
C SER A 48 15.95 11.34 0.92
N GLN A 49 16.10 12.32 1.82
CA GLN A 49 16.22 12.12 3.27
C GLN A 49 14.90 12.29 4.04
N LEU A 50 13.78 12.48 3.34
CA LEU A 50 12.46 12.67 3.94
C LEU A 50 11.69 11.35 4.16
N ALA A 51 12.34 10.20 3.99
CA ALA A 51 11.77 8.85 4.03
C ALA A 51 12.40 7.98 5.12
#